data_AF-A0ABD6S716-F1
#
_entry.id   AF-A0ABD6S716-F1
#
_cell.length_a   1.000
_cell.length_b   1.000
_cell.length_c   1.000
_cell.angle_alpha   90.00
_cell.angle_beta   90.00
_cell.angle_gamma   90.00
#
_symmetry.space_group_name_H-M   'P 1'
#
loop_
_entity.id
_entity.type
_entity.pdbx_description
1 polymer ?
#
loop_
_entity_poly.entity_id
_entity_poly.type
_entity_poly.pdbx_seq_one_letter_code
_entity_poly.pdbx_strand_id
1 'polypeptide(L)'
;MKEDTKTVIVHYFRQSGKFHSTEQKVVPSDWSIEHITEVLTRQRRYNTLDMVILDSGDEKNPYFPPLLVRAGEVEERKGFFG
;
A
#
# COMPACT_ATOMS: atom_id res chain seq x y z
N MET A 1 -1.72 16.97 -22.03
CA MET A 1 -1.47 17.37 -20.63
C MET A 1 -0.48 16.35 -20.07
N LYS A 2 0.62 16.78 -19.44
CA LYS A 2 1.44 15.82 -18.67
C LYS A 2 0.58 15.40 -17.48
N GLU A 3 0.20 14.14 -17.40
CA GLU A 3 -0.47 13.61 -16.21
C GLU A 3 0.48 13.85 -15.04
N ASP A 4 0.02 14.61 -14.05
CA ASP A 4 0.80 14.82 -12.84
C ASP A 4 0.67 13.56 -12.00
N THR A 5 1.76 12.81 -11.90
CA THR A 5 1.83 11.57 -11.13
C THR A 5 2.73 11.73 -9.92
N LYS A 6 2.35 11.12 -8.81
CA LYS A 6 3.09 11.08 -7.55
C LYS A 6 3.68 9.70 -7.29
N THR A 7 4.84 9.65 -6.66
CA THR A 7 5.40 8.38 -6.17
C THR A 7 5.02 8.15 -4.71
N VAL A 8 4.65 6.91 -4.39
CA VAL A 8 4.36 6.47 -3.02
C VAL A 8 5.16 5.22 -2.72
N ILE A 9 5.62 5.11 -1.48
CA ILE A 9 6.43 3.99 -0.99
C ILE A 9 5.53 3.10 -0.15
N VAL A 10 5.55 1.80 -0.42
CA VAL A 10 4.76 0.80 0.30
C VAL A 10 5.72 -0.15 1.00
N HIS A 11 5.73 -0.12 2.33
CA HIS A 11 6.46 -1.09 3.14
C HIS A 11 5.55 -2.20 3.62
N TYR A 12 6.02 -3.44 3.52
CA TYR A 12 5.32 -4.60 4.06
C TYR A 12 6.02 -5.10 5.32
N PHE A 13 5.21 -5.48 6.30
CA PHE A 13 5.66 -6.00 7.58
C PHE A 13 4.93 -7.30 7.91
N ARG A 14 5.64 -8.23 8.54
CA ARG A 14 4.99 -9.39 9.17
C ARG A 14 4.15 -8.91 10.36
N GLN A 15 3.18 -9.72 10.80
CA GLN A 15 2.39 -9.45 12.00
C GLN A 15 3.26 -9.24 13.26
N SER A 16 4.47 -9.78 13.29
CA SER A 16 5.46 -9.53 14.35
C SER A 16 6.08 -8.13 14.32
N GLY A 17 5.71 -7.28 13.36
CA GLY A 17 6.34 -5.98 13.09
C GLY A 17 7.67 -6.06 12.34
N LYS A 18 8.14 -7.25 11.96
CA LYS A 18 9.41 -7.40 11.22
C LYS A 18 9.22 -6.94 9.78
N PHE A 19 10.07 -6.00 9.34
CA PHE A 19 10.14 -5.56 7.95
C PHE A 19 10.33 -6.75 6.99
N HIS A 20 9.57 -6.74 5.90
CA HIS A 20 9.61 -7.75 4.86
C HIS A 20 10.19 -7.19 3.55
N SER A 21 9.55 -6.16 2.99
CA SER A 21 9.93 -5.62 1.67
C SER A 21 9.41 -4.20 1.46
N THR A 22 9.96 -3.53 0.46
CA THR A 22 9.55 -2.20 -0.01
C THR A 22 9.15 -2.26 -1.48
N GLU A 23 8.11 -1.53 -1.84
CA GLU A 23 7.70 -1.28 -3.22
C GLU A 23 7.52 0.23 -3.45
N GLN A 24 7.78 0.68 -4.66
CA GLN A 24 7.40 2.03 -5.11
C GLN A 24 6.22 1.89 -6.08
N LYS A 25 5.25 2.78 -5.94
CA LYS A 25 4.08 2.85 -6.82
C LYS A 25 3.95 4.27 -7.33
N VAL A 26 3.55 4.41 -8.58
CA VAL A 26 3.23 5.70 -9.19
C VAL A 26 1.72 5.79 -9.25
N VAL A 27 1.16 6.86 -8.70
CA VAL A 27 -0.28 7.13 -8.65
C VAL A 27 -0.56 8.51 -9.24
N PRO A 28 -1.76 8.77 -9.78
CA PRO A 28 -2.16 10.13 -10.15
C PRO A 28 -2.14 11.08 -8.95
N SER A 29 -1.63 12.31 -9.15
CA SER A 29 -1.53 13.33 -8.10
C SER A 29 -2.88 13.96 -7.73
N ASP A 30 -3.90 13.82 -8.58
CA ASP A 30 -5.26 14.33 -8.32
C ASP A 30 -6.11 13.39 -7.46
N TRP A 31 -5.62 12.19 -7.15
CA TRP A 31 -6.31 11.25 -6.28
C TRP A 31 -6.29 11.70 -4.82
N SER A 32 -7.41 11.49 -4.14
CA SER A 32 -7.47 11.68 -2.69
C SER A 32 -6.67 10.60 -1.95
N ILE A 33 -6.27 10.90 -0.73
CA ILE A 33 -5.48 10.00 0.13
C ILE A 33 -6.26 8.69 0.39
N GLU A 34 -7.58 8.80 0.57
CA GLU A 34 -8.48 7.67 0.78
C GLU A 34 -8.51 6.77 -0.46
N HIS A 35 -8.61 7.38 -1.65
CA HIS A 35 -8.64 6.64 -2.90
C HIS A 35 -7.31 5.94 -3.19
N ILE A 36 -6.17 6.64 -2.98
CA ILE A 36 -4.84 6.04 -3.07
C ILE A 36 -4.74 4.82 -2.14
N THR A 37 -5.13 5.00 -0.87
CA THR A 37 -5.07 3.94 0.15
C THR A 37 -5.94 2.74 -0.21
N GLU A 38 -7.15 2.97 -0.70
CA GLU A 38 -8.07 1.94 -1.15
C GLU A 38 -7.49 1.14 -2.33
N VAL A 39 -7.02 1.83 -3.38
CA VAL A 39 -6.47 1.20 -4.58
C VAL A 39 -5.23 0.37 -4.22
N LEU A 40 -4.29 0.94 -3.46
CA LEU A 40 -3.08 0.24 -3.03
C LEU A 40 -3.39 -0.94 -2.11
N THR A 41 -4.42 -0.82 -1.27
CA THR A 41 -4.89 -1.92 -0.43
C THR A 41 -5.44 -3.07 -1.27
N ARG A 42 -6.25 -2.78 -2.29
CA ARG A 42 -6.81 -3.80 -3.20
C ARG A 42 -5.74 -4.44 -4.09
N GLN A 43 -4.71 -3.67 -4.47
CA GLN A 43 -3.60 -4.12 -5.32
C GLN A 43 -2.39 -4.63 -4.53
N ARG A 44 -2.51 -4.79 -3.20
CA ARG A 44 -1.40 -5.23 -2.36
C ARG A 44 -0.86 -6.57 -2.84
N ARG A 45 0.46 -6.72 -2.80
CA ARG A 45 1.11 -7.96 -3.22
C ARG A 45 0.94 -9.09 -2.22
N TYR A 46 0.88 -8.74 -0.93
CA TYR A 46 0.87 -9.70 0.18
C TYR A 46 -0.34 -9.44 1.08
N ASN A 47 -1.40 -10.22 0.91
CA ASN A 47 -2.64 -10.07 1.70
C ASN A 47 -2.46 -10.39 3.19
N THR A 48 -1.48 -11.22 3.52
CA THR A 48 -1.20 -11.68 4.89
C THR A 48 -0.26 -10.75 5.67
N LEU A 49 0.29 -9.72 5.03
CA LEU A 49 1.23 -8.79 5.64
C LEU A 49 0.55 -7.45 5.93
N ASP A 50 1.01 -6.81 6.99
CA ASP A 50 0.70 -5.41 7.26
C ASP A 50 1.41 -4.53 6.24
N MET A 51 0.79 -3.41 5.89
CA MET A 51 1.25 -2.49 4.87
C MET A 51 1.32 -1.08 5.45
N VAL A 52 2.44 -0.38 5.26
CA VAL A 52 2.56 1.06 5.53
C VAL A 52 2.74 1.79 4.21
N ILE A 53 1.84 2.71 3.91
CA ILE A 53 1.90 3.58 2.74
C ILE A 53 2.52 4.90 3.18
N LEU A 54 3.56 5.32 2.46
CA LEU A 54 4.32 6.53 2.69
C LEU A 54 4.31 7.40 1.44
N ASP A 55 4.28 8.70 1.68
CA ASP A 55 4.68 9.69 0.69
C ASP A 55 6.16 9.50 0.30
N SER A 56 6.52 9.64 -0.97
CA SER A 56 7.93 9.60 -1.37
C SER A 56 8.70 10.87 -1.03
N GLY A 57 8.02 11.96 -0.64
CA GLY A 57 8.64 13.26 -0.42
C GLY A 57 9.05 13.93 -1.72
N ASP A 58 8.35 13.66 -2.83
CA ASP A 58 8.60 14.28 -4.14
C ASP A 58 8.05 15.71 -4.26
N GLU A 59 7.66 16.32 -3.13
CA GLU A 59 7.04 17.64 -2.99
C GLU A 59 5.71 17.79 -3.76
N LYS A 60 5.14 16.69 -4.26
CA LYS A 60 3.86 16.70 -4.97
C LYS A 60 2.69 16.64 -4.01
N ASN A 61 1.60 17.29 -4.39
CA ASN A 61 0.34 17.24 -3.65
C ASN A 61 -0.50 16.02 -4.08
N PRO A 62 -1.33 15.45 -3.17
CA PRO A 62 -1.43 15.79 -1.75
C PRO A 62 -0.28 15.18 -0.93
N TYR A 63 0.30 15.92 0.00
CA TYR A 63 1.13 15.33 1.06
C TYR A 63 0.23 14.52 1.99
N PHE A 64 0.68 13.34 2.44
CA PHE A 64 -0.05 12.60 3.45
C PHE A 64 0.86 11.89 4.47
N PRO A 65 0.42 11.80 5.74
CA PRO A 65 1.16 11.10 6.78
C PRO A 65 1.22 9.58 6.51
N PRO A 66 2.19 8.86 7.10
CA PRO A 66 2.24 7.40 7.02
C PRO A 66 0.91 6.73 7.39
N LEU A 67 0.41 5.86 6.52
CA LEU A 67 -0.85 5.13 6.75
C LEU A 67 -0.58 3.64 6.94
N LEU A 68 -0.96 3.11 8.10
CA LEU A 68 -0.92 1.69 8.39
C LEU A 68 -2.23 1.03 7.95
N VAL A 69 -2.11 0.05 7.06
CA VAL A 69 -3.20 -0.85 6.69
C VAL A 69 -2.85 -2.25 7.17
N ARG A 70 -3.65 -2.80 8.07
CA ARG A 70 -3.44 -4.16 8.57
C ARG A 70 -3.71 -5.19 7.47
N ALA A 71 -3.11 -6.38 7.64
CA ALA A 71 -3.53 -7.54 6.87
C ALA A 71 -5.05 -7.74 7.03
N GLY A 72 -5.74 -7.99 5.91
CA GLY A 72 -7.13 -8.46 6.00
C GLY A 72 -7.12 -9.88 6.55
N GLU A 73 -8.12 -10.25 7.37
CA GLU A 73 -8.30 -11.63 7.81
C GLU A 73 -8.19 -12.54 6.59
N VAL A 74 -7.20 -13.43 6.62
CA VAL A 74 -7.07 -14.47 5.62
C VAL A 74 -8.32 -15.30 5.78
N GLU A 75 -9.24 -15.24 4.82
CA GLU A 75 -10.19 -16.34 4.65
C GLU A 75 -9.30 -17.58 4.49
N GLU A 76 -9.23 -18.40 5.54
CA GLU A 76 -8.49 -19.64 5.53
C GLU A 76 -8.95 -20.40 4.30
N ARG A 77 -8.14 -20.39 3.23
CA ARG A 77 -8.29 -21.38 2.17
C ARG A 77 -7.95 -22.71 2.82
N LYS A 78 -8.97 -23.34 3.41
CA LYS A 78 -8.96 -24.73 3.82
C LYS A 78 -8.41 -25.52 2.65
N GLY A 79 -7.24 -26.13 2.86
CA GLY A 79 -6.57 -26.91 1.84
C GLY A 79 -7.52 -27.98 1.30
N PHE A 80 -7.64 -28.02 -0.03
CA PHE A 80 -8.13 -29.20 -0.72
C PHE A 80 -6.90 -29.87 -1.34
N PHE A 81 -6.32 -30.82 -0.62
CA PHE A 81 -5.58 -31.90 -1.25
C PHE A 81 -6.59 -33.00 -1.56
N GLY A 82 -6.84 -33.23 -2.84
CA GLY A 82 -7.58 -34.36 -3.38
C GLY A 82 -6.79 -34.94 -4.55
#